data_AF-A0A6J4GMK8-F1
#
_entry.id   AF-A0A6J4GMK8-F1
#
_cell.length_a   1.000
_cell.length_b   1.000
_cell.length_c   1.000
_cell.angle_alpha   90.00
_cell.angle_beta   90.00
_cell.angle_gamma   90.00
#
_symmetry.space_group_name_H-M   'P 1'
#
loop_
_entity.id
_entity.type
_entity.pdbx_description
1 polymer ?
#
loop_
_entity_poly.entity_id
_entity_poly.type
_entity_poly.pdbx_seq_one_letter_code
_entity_poly.pdbx_strand_id
1 'polypeptide(L)'
;MHAQCDIKNRVLADGTMTYYFDPTNFYTTKSKSLKINIVTDKEHFFIALQPSPFPPKKEGKKIKDDLVIHLADKNVYRLTHYDTQYRHNDSVMQVLYLIDQKDIEAFSKFEAVVAEINMEGTEFVRSYDFKLHKDAIIKQLACFLKKEDK
;
A
#
# COMPACT_ATOMS: atom_id res chain seq x y z
N MET A 1 -11.43 -19.92 -11.36
CA MET A 1 -10.05 -20.11 -10.89
C MET A 1 -9.93 -19.36 -9.58
N HIS A 2 -9.98 -20.05 -8.43
CA HIS A 2 -9.88 -19.42 -7.12
C HIS A 2 -8.46 -18.85 -6.98
N ALA A 3 -8.32 -17.53 -6.96
CA ALA A 3 -7.05 -16.94 -6.53
C ALA A 3 -6.82 -17.40 -5.09
N GLN A 4 -5.81 -18.24 -4.89
CA GLN A 4 -5.42 -18.71 -3.57
C GLN A 4 -4.97 -17.48 -2.78
N CYS A 5 -5.70 -17.16 -1.72
CA CYS A 5 -5.40 -16.03 -0.87
C CYS A 5 -4.21 -16.39 0.04
N ASP A 6 -2.99 -16.21 -0.44
CA ASP A 6 -1.76 -16.48 0.31
C ASP A 6 -1.48 -15.36 1.33
N ILE A 7 -2.36 -15.27 2.33
CA ILE A 7 -2.24 -14.31 3.44
C ILE A 7 -1.15 -14.79 4.39
N LYS A 8 -0.11 -13.97 4.54
CA LYS A 8 0.94 -14.15 5.54
C LYS A 8 0.59 -13.38 6.80
N ASN A 9 1.19 -13.76 7.92
CA ASN A 9 1.08 -13.03 9.17
C ASN A 9 2.43 -12.86 9.84
N ARG A 10 2.51 -11.93 10.79
CA ARG A 10 3.63 -11.75 11.71
C ARG A 10 3.21 -10.94 12.93
N VAL A 11 4.02 -11.01 13.98
CA VAL A 11 3.87 -10.19 15.18
C VAL A 11 4.86 -9.03 15.12
N LEU A 12 4.39 -7.81 15.34
CA LEU A 12 5.20 -6.60 15.46
C LEU A 12 5.84 -6.51 16.86
N ALA A 13 6.81 -5.61 17.03
CA ALA A 13 7.55 -5.48 18.30
C ALA A 13 6.68 -5.05 19.49
N ASP A 14 5.55 -4.40 19.21
CA ASP A 14 4.52 -4.00 20.18
C ASP A 14 3.53 -5.14 20.52
N GLY A 15 3.68 -6.31 19.92
CA GLY A 15 2.77 -7.46 20.09
C GLY A 15 1.61 -7.50 19.09
N THR A 16 1.44 -6.48 18.24
CA THR A 16 0.34 -6.43 17.26
C THR A 16 0.52 -7.48 16.18
N MET A 17 -0.51 -8.30 15.93
CA MET A 17 -0.52 -9.27 14.84
C MET A 17 -0.96 -8.58 13.54
N THR A 18 -0.12 -8.65 12.51
CA THR A 18 -0.41 -8.07 11.20
C THR A 18 -0.49 -9.17 10.14
N TYR A 19 -1.46 -9.03 9.25
CA TYR A 19 -1.71 -9.91 8.10
C TYR A 19 -1.41 -9.14 6.81
N TYR A 20 -0.77 -9.78 5.85
CA TYR A 20 -0.30 -9.12 4.64
C TYR A 20 -0.13 -10.07 3.47
N PHE A 21 -0.13 -9.52 2.26
CA PHE A 21 0.27 -10.20 1.04
C PHE A 21 1.71 -9.84 0.65
N ASP A 22 2.35 -10.70 -0.14
CA ASP A 22 3.62 -10.33 -0.76
C ASP A 22 3.45 -9.09 -1.67
N PRO A 23 4.37 -8.11 -1.60
CA PRO A 23 4.30 -6.91 -2.43
C PRO A 23 4.35 -7.24 -3.92
N THR A 24 3.39 -6.73 -4.69
CA THR A 24 3.36 -6.87 -6.15
C THR A 24 3.77 -5.58 -6.85
N ASN A 25 4.35 -5.68 -8.05
CA ASN A 25 4.84 -4.52 -8.80
C ASN A 25 3.67 -3.74 -9.41
N PHE A 26 3.50 -2.46 -9.06
CA PHE A 26 2.47 -1.60 -9.67
C PHE A 26 3.05 -0.67 -10.72
N TYR A 27 4.31 -0.31 -10.54
CA TYR A 27 5.09 0.49 -11.47
C TYR A 27 6.49 -0.09 -11.56
N THR A 28 7.02 -0.25 -12.77
CA THR A 28 8.41 -0.65 -12.96
C THR A 28 8.98 -0.01 -14.22
N THR A 29 10.23 0.43 -14.12
CA THR A 29 11.05 1.00 -15.18
C THR A 29 12.49 0.49 -14.98
N LYS A 30 13.40 0.84 -15.88
CA LYS A 30 14.82 0.45 -15.74
C LYS A 30 15.48 0.95 -14.44
N SER A 31 15.00 2.06 -13.87
CA SER A 31 15.64 2.71 -12.72
C SER A 31 14.74 2.89 -11.49
N LYS A 32 13.43 2.65 -11.63
CA LYS A 32 12.46 2.86 -10.56
C LYS A 32 11.40 1.77 -10.54
N SER A 33 10.98 1.35 -9.36
CA SER A 33 9.81 0.51 -9.17
C SER A 33 9.02 0.95 -7.94
N LEU A 34 7.74 0.62 -7.96
CA LEU A 34 6.84 0.78 -6.82
C LEU A 34 6.12 -0.55 -6.64
N LYS A 35 6.30 -1.18 -5.49
CA LYS A 35 5.50 -2.33 -5.08
C LYS A 35 4.44 -1.90 -4.08
N ILE A 36 3.34 -2.64 -4.06
CA ILE A 36 2.22 -2.42 -3.16
C ILE A 36 1.67 -3.74 -2.64
N ASN A 37 1.16 -3.70 -1.42
CA ASN A 37 0.29 -4.72 -0.87
C ASN A 37 -0.66 -4.09 0.15
N ILE A 38 -1.71 -4.83 0.50
CA ILE A 38 -2.56 -4.58 1.65
C ILE A 38 -1.94 -5.24 2.88
N VAL A 39 -1.97 -4.49 3.98
CA VAL A 39 -1.66 -4.95 5.33
C VAL A 39 -2.89 -4.67 6.18
N THR A 40 -3.21 -5.54 7.13
CA THR A 40 -4.29 -5.32 8.10
C THR A 40 -3.91 -5.90 9.46
N ASP A 41 -4.35 -5.26 10.53
CA ASP A 41 -4.35 -5.78 11.90
C ASP A 41 -5.71 -6.42 12.27
N LYS A 42 -6.61 -6.59 11.27
CA LYS A 42 -8.04 -6.97 11.34
C LYS A 42 -9.00 -5.87 11.79
N GLU A 43 -8.51 -4.76 12.29
CA GLU A 43 -9.34 -3.59 12.64
C GLU A 43 -9.26 -2.53 11.54
N HIS A 44 -8.06 -2.31 11.01
CA HIS A 44 -7.73 -1.31 10.02
C HIS A 44 -7.11 -1.95 8.79
N PHE A 45 -7.28 -1.30 7.64
CA PHE A 45 -6.65 -1.68 6.38
C PHE A 45 -5.66 -0.62 5.95
N PHE A 46 -4.47 -1.07 5.57
CA PHE A 46 -3.37 -0.22 5.17
C PHE A 46 -2.92 -0.57 3.75
N ILE A 47 -2.70 0.45 2.92
CA ILE A 47 -1.92 0.34 1.71
C ILE A 47 -0.45 0.52 2.08
N ALA A 48 0.35 -0.47 1.71
CA ALA A 48 1.77 -0.48 2.00
C ALA A 48 2.58 -0.30 0.72
N LEU A 49 3.25 0.84 0.58
CA LEU A 49 4.05 1.19 -0.59
C LEU A 49 5.54 0.93 -0.34
N GLN A 50 6.18 0.26 -1.29
CA GLN A 50 7.62 0.01 -1.27
C GLN A 50 8.26 0.58 -2.54
N PRO A 51 8.71 1.84 -2.52
CA PRO A 51 9.41 2.43 -3.64
C PRO A 51 10.85 1.91 -3.71
N SER A 52 11.41 1.86 -4.92
CA SER A 52 12.83 1.65 -5.15
C SER A 52 13.29 2.49 -6.35
N PRO A 53 14.40 3.24 -6.27
CA PRO A 53 15.20 3.49 -5.07
C PRO A 53 14.42 4.32 -4.04
N PHE A 54 14.78 4.17 -2.77
CA PHE A 54 14.17 4.87 -1.64
C PHE A 54 15.25 5.64 -0.86
N PRO A 55 14.87 6.74 -0.18
CA PRO A 55 15.84 7.56 0.56
C PRO A 55 16.38 6.83 1.81
N PRO A 56 17.57 7.22 2.31
CA PRO A 56 18.09 6.74 3.58
C PRO A 56 17.17 7.07 4.77
N LYS A 57 17.28 6.30 5.86
CA LYS A 57 16.40 6.38 7.04
C LYS A 57 16.18 7.77 7.64
N LYS A 58 17.22 8.63 7.63
CA LYS A 58 17.11 10.00 8.12
C LYS A 58 16.19 10.88 7.27
N GLU A 59 16.16 10.63 5.97
CA GLU A 59 15.34 11.37 5.00
C GLU A 59 13.95 10.75 4.87
N GLY A 60 13.84 9.43 4.72
CA GLY A 60 12.52 8.79 4.57
C GLY A 60 11.62 8.93 5.80
N LYS A 61 12.17 9.08 7.01
CA LYS A 61 11.39 9.41 8.21
C LYS A 61 10.71 10.78 8.17
N LYS A 62 11.08 11.65 7.23
CA LYS A 62 10.41 12.93 7.00
C LYS A 62 9.17 12.78 6.13
N ILE A 63 9.02 11.67 5.41
CA ILE A 63 7.80 11.38 4.64
C ILE A 63 6.66 11.16 5.63
N LYS A 64 5.77 12.15 5.70
CA LYS A 64 4.58 12.19 6.57
C LYS A 64 3.32 12.63 5.84
N ASP A 65 3.45 13.01 4.58
CA ASP A 65 2.33 13.43 3.78
C ASP A 65 1.44 12.25 3.41
N ASP A 66 0.15 12.54 3.29
CA ASP A 66 -0.86 11.58 2.89
C ASP A 66 -0.65 11.09 1.45
N LEU A 67 -1.12 9.88 1.20
CA LEU A 67 -1.19 9.30 -0.14
C LEU A 67 -2.51 9.68 -0.79
N VAL A 68 -2.46 10.20 -2.01
CA VAL A 68 -3.66 10.43 -2.83
C VAL A 68 -3.78 9.32 -3.86
N ILE A 69 -4.90 8.60 -3.87
CA ILE A 69 -5.21 7.57 -4.87
C ILE A 69 -6.42 7.97 -5.68
N HIS A 70 -6.29 7.88 -7.00
CA HIS A 70 -7.40 7.98 -7.94
C HIS A 70 -7.87 6.57 -8.30
N LEU A 71 -9.15 6.29 -8.09
CA LEU A 71 -9.77 5.03 -8.50
C LEU A 71 -10.47 5.16 -9.86
N ALA A 72 -10.78 4.03 -10.48
CA ALA A 72 -11.42 3.96 -11.79
C ALA A 72 -12.87 4.54 -11.82
N ASP A 73 -13.49 4.73 -10.66
CA ASP A 73 -14.76 5.44 -10.49
C ASP A 73 -14.63 6.97 -10.66
N LYS A 74 -13.41 7.46 -10.93
CA LYS A 74 -13.04 8.88 -11.06
C LYS A 74 -13.10 9.67 -9.74
N ASN A 75 -13.20 8.98 -8.61
CA ASN A 75 -13.09 9.60 -7.29
C ASN A 75 -11.65 9.58 -6.79
N VAL A 76 -11.36 10.54 -5.93
CA VAL A 76 -10.04 10.77 -5.33
C VAL A 76 -10.13 10.50 -3.85
N TYR A 77 -9.24 9.64 -3.35
CA TYR A 77 -9.22 9.19 -1.97
C TYR A 77 -7.88 9.60 -1.34
N ARG A 78 -7.94 10.18 -0.14
CA ARG A 78 -6.77 10.59 0.63
C ARG A 78 -6.58 9.62 1.78
N LEU A 79 -5.46 8.90 1.77
CA LEU A 79 -5.10 7.93 2.78
C LEU A 79 -4.08 8.54 3.74
N THR A 80 -4.38 8.49 5.02
CA THR A 80 -3.55 9.11 6.05
C THR A 80 -2.23 8.37 6.19
N HIS A 81 -1.12 9.10 6.21
CA HIS A 81 0.17 8.49 6.56
C HIS A 81 0.09 7.87 7.96
N TYR A 82 0.45 6.59 8.06
CA TYR A 82 0.46 5.87 9.33
C TYR A 82 1.88 5.70 9.87
N ASP A 83 2.77 5.13 9.06
CA ASP A 83 4.15 4.87 9.48
C ASP A 83 5.09 4.71 8.28
N THR A 84 6.37 5.04 8.49
CA THR A 84 7.46 4.79 7.54
C THR A 84 8.48 3.86 8.17
N GLN A 85 8.60 2.66 7.61
CA GLN A 85 9.38 1.56 8.16
C GLN A 85 10.56 1.20 7.27
N TYR A 86 11.67 0.86 7.90
CA TYR A 86 12.83 0.28 7.25
C TYR A 86 13.00 -1.14 7.75
N ARG A 87 13.04 -2.10 6.82
CA ARG A 87 13.04 -3.53 7.12
C ARG A 87 14.21 -4.23 6.46
N HIS A 88 14.45 -5.47 6.89
CA HIS A 88 15.54 -6.31 6.37
C HIS A 88 16.89 -5.57 6.43
N ASN A 89 17.29 -5.11 7.62
CA ASN A 89 18.48 -4.30 7.83
C ASN A 89 18.53 -3.06 6.92
N ASP A 90 17.43 -2.31 6.91
CA ASP A 90 17.22 -1.10 6.11
C ASP A 90 17.32 -1.30 4.57
N SER A 91 17.26 -2.54 4.06
CA SER A 91 17.26 -2.84 2.61
C SER A 91 15.91 -2.67 1.91
N VAL A 92 14.82 -2.50 2.68
CA VAL A 92 13.49 -2.18 2.15
C VAL A 92 12.89 -1.04 2.96
N MET A 93 12.50 0.04 2.28
CA MET A 93 11.60 1.04 2.85
C MET A 93 10.15 0.70 2.51
N GLN A 94 9.28 0.77 3.52
CA GLN A 94 7.84 0.63 3.36
C GLN A 94 7.12 1.80 4.03
N VAL A 95 6.18 2.41 3.32
CA VAL A 95 5.29 3.45 3.88
C VAL A 95 3.89 2.88 3.97
N LEU A 96 3.28 2.97 5.14
CA LEU A 96 1.93 2.51 5.42
C LEU A 96 0.98 3.70 5.40
N TYR A 97 -0.11 3.56 4.64
CA TYR A 97 -1.18 4.54 4.55
C TYR A 97 -2.50 3.90 4.93
N LEU A 98 -3.21 4.51 5.87
CA LEU A 98 -4.49 4.04 6.38
C LEU A 98 -5.60 4.33 5.37
N ILE A 99 -6.38 3.29 5.02
CA ILE A 99 -7.64 3.44 4.29
C ILE A 99 -8.72 3.79 5.32
N ASP A 100 -9.45 4.89 5.11
CA ASP A 100 -10.62 5.20 5.93
C ASP A 100 -11.67 4.09 5.77
N GLN A 101 -12.28 3.68 6.88
CA GLN A 101 -13.27 2.61 6.92
C GLN A 101 -14.40 2.82 5.91
N LYS A 102 -14.83 4.07 5.69
CA LYS A 102 -15.91 4.41 4.76
C LYS A 102 -15.51 4.18 3.29
N ASP A 103 -14.21 4.18 2.99
CA ASP A 103 -13.67 4.12 1.63
C ASP A 103 -13.28 2.68 1.24
N ILE A 104 -13.18 1.74 2.18
CA ILE A 104 -12.81 0.33 1.93
C ILE A 104 -13.67 -0.30 0.85
N GLU A 105 -14.98 -0.01 0.84
CA GLU A 105 -15.89 -0.55 -0.16
C GLU A 105 -15.50 -0.11 -1.58
N ALA A 106 -15.11 1.15 -1.77
CA ALA A 106 -14.66 1.66 -3.05
C ALA A 106 -13.36 0.96 -3.49
N PHE A 107 -12.38 0.84 -2.60
CA PHE A 107 -11.13 0.13 -2.86
C PHE A 107 -11.32 -1.37 -3.16
N SER A 108 -12.40 -1.98 -2.66
CA SER A 108 -12.76 -3.37 -2.96
C SER A 108 -13.47 -3.56 -4.32
N LYS A 109 -13.89 -2.47 -4.98
CA LYS A 109 -14.68 -2.51 -6.21
C LYS A 109 -13.99 -1.88 -7.41
N PHE A 110 -13.19 -0.83 -7.19
CA PHE A 110 -12.60 -0.04 -8.26
C PHE A 110 -11.08 -0.16 -8.26
N GLU A 111 -10.53 -0.33 -9.46
CA GLU A 111 -9.09 -0.41 -9.66
C GLU A 111 -8.45 0.93 -9.33
N ALA A 112 -7.28 0.89 -8.69
CA ALA A 112 -6.47 2.09 -8.55
C ALA A 112 -5.80 2.42 -9.89
N VAL A 113 -5.84 3.69 -10.26
CA VAL A 113 -5.34 4.19 -11.56
C VAL A 113 -4.10 5.05 -11.37
N VAL A 114 -4.09 5.93 -10.37
CA VAL A 114 -2.97 6.83 -10.09
C VAL A 114 -2.73 6.88 -8.59
N ALA A 115 -1.46 6.88 -8.18
CA ALA A 115 -1.05 7.27 -6.84
C ALA A 115 -0.15 8.49 -6.89
N GLU A 116 -0.44 9.48 -6.05
CA GLU A 116 0.38 10.67 -5.87
C GLU A 116 0.95 10.66 -4.47
N ILE A 117 2.28 10.75 -4.40
CA ILE A 117 3.03 10.74 -3.15
C ILE A 117 3.86 12.01 -3.11
N ASN A 118 3.67 12.81 -2.06
CA ASN A 118 4.62 13.85 -1.74
C ASN A 118 5.76 13.24 -0.92
N MET A 119 6.88 12.96 -1.59
CA MET A 119 8.09 12.50 -0.92
C MET A 119 8.89 13.75 -0.50
N GLU A 120 8.54 14.33 0.65
CA GLU A 120 9.28 15.46 1.23
C GLU A 120 10.78 15.15 1.26
N GLY A 121 11.60 16.10 0.80
CA GLY A 121 13.05 15.91 0.58
C GLY A 121 13.45 15.59 -0.86
N THR A 122 12.48 15.51 -1.78
CA THR A 122 12.73 15.54 -3.23
C THR A 122 11.95 16.70 -3.85
N GLU A 123 12.43 17.29 -4.96
CA GLU A 123 11.87 18.53 -5.53
C GLU A 123 10.42 18.43 -6.08
N PHE A 124 9.78 17.25 -6.10
CA PHE A 124 8.50 17.06 -6.78
C PHE A 124 7.60 15.99 -6.14
N VAL A 125 6.28 16.27 -6.13
CA VAL A 125 5.23 15.26 -6.00
C VAL A 125 5.43 14.21 -7.09
N ARG A 126 5.52 12.94 -6.70
CA ARG A 126 5.66 11.83 -7.65
C ARG A 126 4.30 11.21 -7.89
N SER A 127 3.77 11.43 -9.09
CA SER A 127 2.59 10.72 -9.59
C SER A 127 3.03 9.44 -10.29
N TYR A 128 2.39 8.33 -9.95
CA TYR A 128 2.60 7.02 -10.52
C TYR A 128 1.33 6.56 -11.22
N ASP A 129 1.32 6.59 -12.54
CA ASP A 129 0.27 5.94 -13.33
C ASP A 129 0.41 4.43 -13.21
N PHE A 130 -0.59 3.79 -12.64
CA PHE A 130 -0.61 2.35 -12.47
C PHE A 130 -0.84 1.68 -13.82
N LYS A 131 0.11 0.85 -14.23
CA LYS A 131 0.06 0.10 -15.50
C LYS A 131 0.00 -1.41 -15.28
N LEU A 132 0.45 -1.88 -14.13
CA LEU A 132 0.53 -3.30 -13.79
C LEU A 132 -0.36 -3.60 -12.59
N HIS A 133 -0.96 -4.80 -12.58
CA HIS A 133 -1.67 -5.35 -11.42
C HIS A 133 -2.71 -4.40 -10.80
N LYS A 134 -3.40 -3.60 -11.63
CA LYS A 134 -4.41 -2.59 -11.20
C LYS A 134 -5.51 -3.16 -10.29
N ASP A 135 -5.80 -4.45 -10.44
CA ASP A 135 -6.78 -5.19 -9.66
C ASP A 135 -6.23 -5.82 -8.37
N ALA A 136 -4.95 -5.65 -8.03
CA ALA A 136 -4.37 -6.33 -6.87
C ALA A 136 -4.92 -5.82 -5.54
N ILE A 137 -5.21 -4.52 -5.42
CA ILE A 137 -5.84 -3.98 -4.20
C ILE A 137 -7.22 -4.62 -4.02
N ILE A 138 -8.04 -4.64 -5.07
CA ILE A 138 -9.34 -5.29 -5.08
C ILE A 138 -9.21 -6.76 -4.67
N LYS A 139 -8.31 -7.52 -5.31
CA LYS A 139 -8.13 -8.96 -5.02
C LYS A 139 -7.69 -9.21 -3.58
N GLN A 140 -6.74 -8.43 -3.08
CA GLN A 140 -6.22 -8.58 -1.73
C GLN A 140 -7.28 -8.20 -0.67
N LEU A 141 -8.00 -7.10 -0.89
CA LEU A 141 -9.14 -6.74 -0.03
C LEU A 141 -10.24 -7.79 -0.10
N ALA A 142 -10.59 -8.29 -1.28
CA ALA A 142 -11.58 -9.37 -1.41
C ALA A 142 -11.16 -10.63 -0.63
N CYS A 143 -9.87 -10.94 -0.55
CA CYS A 143 -9.39 -12.04 0.28
C CYS A 143 -9.58 -11.79 1.79
N PHE A 144 -9.36 -10.57 2.27
CA PHE A 144 -9.57 -10.23 3.68
C PHE A 144 -11.04 -10.02 4.05
N LEU A 145 -11.84 -9.48 3.12
CA LEU A 145 -13.25 -9.13 3.31
C LEU A 145 -14.20 -10.28 2.98
N LYS A 146 -13.71 -11.35 2.35
CA LYS A 146 -14.42 -12.62 2.31
C LYS A 146 -14.64 -13.04 3.75
N LYS A 147 -15.85 -12.76 4.24
CA LYS A 147 -16.40 -13.44 5.40
C LYS A 147 -16.15 -14.92 5.15
N GLU A 148 -15.60 -15.60 6.15
CA GLU A 148 -15.85 -17.02 6.28
C GLU A 148 -17.38 -17.14 6.19
N ASP A 149 -17.88 -17.61 5.04
CA ASP A 149 -19.23 -18.18 5.01
C ASP A 149 -19.21 -19.22 6.13
N LYS A 150 -20.06 -18.98 7.13
CA LYS A 150 -20.22 -19.76 8.36
C LYS A 150 -20.01 -21.26 8.18
#